data_AF-A0A967RGI9-F1
#
_entry.id   AF-A0A967RGI9-F1
#
_cell.length_a   1.000
_cell.length_b   1.000
_cell.length_c   1.000
_cell.angle_alpha   90.00
_cell.angle_beta   90.00
_cell.angle_gamma   90.00
#
_symmetry.space_group_name_H-M   'P 1'
#
loop_
_entity.id
_entity.type
_entity.pdbx_description
1 polymer ?
#
loop_
_entity_poly.entity_id
_entity_poly.type
_entity_poly.pdbx_seq_one_letter_code
_entity_poly.pdbx_strand_id
1 'polypeptide(L)'
;MINEGMFNKIYKSIGLDINLGIETETDTYRGVEIGSATLSFEIADENSPDAEMIDKIWGEGLKYRWALLDGYCVYAFGGDCNKNIRKLIDQIKAGGPDELASEIRTAIDVFEADDEKEDGEYDFGGTFNFVRMLNMSSGFIAATGGLEIKPLDLPTRSNIVFAGRSIDGKLLIEGVLPKQHLLEIRDAGEKFGEEMAKGVMEMQMKELEKKEMEKKKTEESPGS
;
A
#
# COMPACT_ATOMS: atom_id res chain seq x y z
N MET A 1 7.20 -10.98 -18.90
CA MET A 1 8.64 -10.84 -18.56
C MET A 1 8.84 -9.52 -17.83
N ILE A 2 8.71 -9.53 -16.51
CA ILE A 2 9.25 -8.46 -15.66
C ILE A 2 10.66 -8.92 -15.34
N ASN A 3 11.65 -8.07 -15.60
CA ASN A 3 13.06 -8.41 -15.48
C ASN A 3 13.41 -8.57 -13.99
N GLU A 4 13.46 -9.82 -13.51
CA GLU A 4 13.82 -10.21 -12.13
C GLU A 4 15.09 -9.49 -11.63
N GLY A 5 16.02 -9.16 -12.55
CA GLY A 5 17.25 -8.47 -12.24
C GLY A 5 17.14 -6.98 -11.90
N MET A 6 16.05 -6.28 -12.25
CA MET A 6 15.88 -4.85 -11.93
C MET A 6 15.18 -4.66 -10.58
N PHE A 7 14.18 -5.50 -10.27
CA PHE A 7 13.52 -5.51 -8.96
C PHE A 7 14.49 -5.90 -7.86
N ASN A 8 15.23 -7.01 -8.03
CA ASN A 8 16.16 -7.50 -7.02
C ASN A 8 17.28 -6.48 -6.70
N LYS A 9 17.73 -5.69 -7.68
CA LYS A 9 18.74 -4.62 -7.47
C LYS A 9 18.25 -3.46 -6.59
N ILE A 10 16.97 -3.09 -6.70
CA ILE A 10 16.39 -2.00 -5.90
C ILE A 10 16.28 -2.44 -4.43
N TYR A 11 15.79 -3.66 -4.18
CA TYR A 11 15.67 -4.18 -2.81
C TYR A 11 17.03 -4.49 -2.16
N LYS A 12 18.02 -4.98 -2.92
CA LYS A 12 19.40 -5.11 -2.42
C LYS A 12 20.02 -3.78 -1.99
N SER A 13 19.65 -2.67 -2.65
CA SER A 13 20.18 -1.35 -2.29
C SER A 13 19.65 -0.81 -0.95
N ILE A 14 18.55 -1.37 -0.45
CA ILE A 14 17.98 -1.08 0.89
C ILE A 14 18.28 -2.19 1.91
N GLY A 15 19.19 -3.12 1.61
CA GLY A 15 19.64 -4.17 2.54
C GLY A 15 18.78 -5.43 2.58
N LEU A 16 17.76 -5.54 1.73
CA LEU A 16 16.90 -6.72 1.64
C LEU A 16 17.39 -7.61 0.50
N ASP A 17 18.01 -8.76 0.83
CA ASP A 17 18.30 -9.81 -0.14
C ASP A 17 17.03 -10.63 -0.35
N ILE A 18 16.20 -10.20 -1.30
CA ILE A 18 14.90 -10.82 -1.60
C ILE A 18 15.07 -11.76 -2.80
N ASN A 19 14.92 -13.07 -2.58
CA ASN A 19 14.66 -13.98 -3.70
C ASN A 19 13.15 -14.05 -3.94
N LEU A 20 12.76 -13.81 -5.19
CA LEU A 20 11.37 -13.81 -5.62
C LEU A 20 11.07 -15.16 -6.27
N GLY A 21 10.26 -15.99 -5.62
CA GLY A 21 9.64 -17.16 -6.25
C GLY A 21 8.34 -16.76 -6.92
N ILE A 22 8.04 -17.34 -8.09
CA ILE A 22 6.75 -17.18 -8.77
C ILE A 22 6.16 -18.57 -9.00
N GLU A 23 5.10 -18.90 -8.27
CA GLU A 23 4.29 -20.10 -8.54
C GLU A 23 3.06 -19.71 -9.34
N THR A 24 2.92 -20.24 -10.57
CA THR A 24 1.78 -19.91 -11.43
C THR A 24 0.73 -20.99 -11.42
N GLU A 25 -0.52 -20.58 -11.24
CA GLU A 25 -1.69 -21.43 -11.41
C GLU A 25 -2.73 -20.72 -12.28
N THR A 26 -3.66 -21.48 -12.86
CA THR A 26 -4.79 -20.96 -13.62
C THR A 26 -6.09 -21.51 -13.05
N ASP A 27 -7.00 -20.61 -12.66
CA ASP A 27 -8.39 -20.92 -12.31
C ASP A 27 -9.32 -20.43 -13.43
N THR A 28 -10.59 -20.83 -13.40
CA THR A 28 -11.61 -20.31 -14.31
C THR A 28 -12.84 -19.89 -13.51
N TYR A 29 -13.34 -18.69 -13.77
CA TYR A 29 -14.57 -18.19 -13.15
C TYR A 29 -15.49 -17.60 -14.22
N ARG A 30 -16.72 -18.14 -14.31
CA ARG A 30 -17.73 -17.72 -15.30
C ARG A 30 -17.18 -17.66 -16.74
N GLY A 31 -16.31 -18.61 -17.11
CA GLY A 31 -15.68 -18.67 -18.43
C GLY A 31 -14.54 -17.66 -18.67
N VAL A 32 -14.06 -16.99 -17.62
CA VAL A 32 -12.87 -16.13 -17.67
C VAL A 32 -11.71 -16.87 -17.01
N GLU A 33 -10.58 -16.96 -17.70
CA GLU A 33 -9.35 -17.50 -17.14
C GLU A 33 -8.74 -16.51 -16.14
N ILE A 34 -8.36 -17.01 -14.97
CA ILE A 34 -7.72 -16.26 -13.91
C ILE A 34 -6.33 -16.81 -13.72
N GLY A 35 -5.32 -16.01 -14.08
CA GLY A 35 -3.94 -16.28 -13.70
C GLY A 35 -3.71 -16.00 -12.22
N SER A 36 -2.81 -16.78 -11.62
CA SER A 36 -2.37 -16.64 -10.24
C SER A 36 -0.85 -16.60 -10.20
N ALA A 37 -0.30 -15.80 -9.29
CA ALA A 37 1.08 -15.89 -8.86
C ALA A 37 1.15 -15.68 -7.35
N THR A 38 2.05 -16.39 -6.68
CA THR A 38 2.48 -16.03 -5.32
C THR A 38 3.88 -15.48 -5.43
N LEU A 39 4.09 -14.27 -4.90
CA LEU A 39 5.41 -13.68 -4.74
C LEU A 39 5.92 -13.97 -3.33
N SER A 40 6.79 -14.96 -3.22
CA SER A 40 7.46 -15.28 -1.96
C SER A 40 8.67 -14.38 -1.72
N PHE A 41 8.98 -14.14 -0.45
CA PHE A 41 10.13 -13.35 -0.01
C PHE A 41 11.06 -14.27 0.78
N GLU A 42 12.25 -14.54 0.27
CA GLU A 42 13.31 -15.17 1.06
C GLU A 42 14.24 -14.09 1.61
N ILE A 43 14.69 -14.22 2.85
CA ILE A 43 15.60 -13.28 3.50
C ILE A 43 16.82 -14.06 3.97
N ALA A 44 18.01 -13.49 3.77
CA ALA A 44 19.28 -14.17 4.05
C ALA A 44 19.46 -14.60 5.51
N ASP A 45 18.85 -13.88 6.47
CA ASP A 45 18.78 -14.26 7.88
C ASP A 45 17.32 -14.37 8.33
N GLU A 46 16.82 -15.60 8.35
CA GLU A 46 15.46 -15.94 8.77
C GLU A 46 15.15 -15.62 10.24
N ASN A 47 16.18 -15.39 11.08
CA ASN A 47 16.00 -15.03 12.48
C ASN A 47 16.15 -13.51 12.72
N SER A 48 16.33 -12.72 11.65
CA SER A 48 16.40 -11.27 11.77
C SER A 48 15.03 -10.67 12.11
N PRO A 49 14.99 -9.51 12.80
CA PRO A 49 13.75 -8.76 12.99
C PRO A 49 13.02 -8.45 11.68
N ASP A 50 13.77 -8.29 10.57
CA ASP A 50 13.23 -8.04 9.24
C ASP A 50 12.48 -9.27 8.69
N ALA A 51 12.97 -10.49 8.98
CA ALA A 51 12.29 -11.73 8.62
C ALA A 51 10.99 -11.95 9.39
N GLU A 52 11.00 -11.69 10.70
CA GLU A 52 9.79 -11.73 11.51
C GLU A 52 8.75 -10.69 11.04
N MET A 53 9.21 -9.51 10.61
CA MET A 53 8.36 -8.46 10.07
C MET A 53 7.73 -8.86 8.75
N ILE A 54 8.51 -9.37 7.80
CA ILE A 54 8.03 -9.79 6.48
C ILE A 54 7.04 -10.96 6.60
N ASP A 55 7.31 -11.95 7.47
CA ASP A 55 6.38 -13.05 7.74
C ASP A 55 5.05 -12.54 8.34
N LYS A 56 5.08 -11.58 9.27
CA LYS A 56 3.85 -10.97 9.82
C LYS A 56 2.99 -10.27 8.77
N ILE A 57 3.60 -9.67 7.75
CA ILE A 57 2.89 -8.89 6.73
C ILE A 57 2.39 -9.78 5.60
N TRP A 58 3.29 -10.60 5.08
CA TRP A 58 3.08 -11.31 3.83
C TRP A 58 2.89 -12.81 4.04
N GLY A 59 3.24 -13.36 5.20
CA GLY A 59 3.20 -14.80 5.49
C GLY A 59 3.89 -15.59 4.40
N GLU A 60 3.14 -16.50 3.77
CA GLU A 60 3.59 -17.31 2.61
C GLU A 60 3.97 -16.48 1.37
N GLY A 61 3.65 -15.19 1.33
CA GLY A 61 3.98 -14.27 0.24
C GLY A 61 2.80 -13.41 -0.23
N LEU A 62 3.10 -12.49 -1.13
CA LEU A 62 2.08 -11.64 -1.76
C LEU A 62 1.34 -12.44 -2.84
N LYS A 63 0.08 -12.78 -2.57
CA LYS A 63 -0.81 -13.45 -3.51
C LYS A 63 -1.29 -12.45 -4.56
N TYR A 64 -1.21 -12.84 -5.83
CA TYR A 64 -1.58 -12.04 -6.99
C TYR A 64 -2.50 -12.83 -7.91
N ARG A 65 -3.60 -12.22 -8.35
CA ARG A 65 -4.53 -12.79 -9.32
C ARG A 65 -4.77 -11.79 -10.43
N TRP A 66 -4.86 -12.25 -11.68
CA TRP A 66 -5.18 -11.41 -12.82
C TRP A 66 -6.10 -12.11 -13.81
N ALA A 67 -6.87 -11.33 -14.56
CA ALA A 67 -7.69 -11.83 -15.65
C ALA A 67 -7.77 -10.82 -16.79
N LEU A 68 -8.01 -11.34 -18.01
CA LEU A 68 -8.28 -10.57 -19.20
C LEU A 68 -9.72 -10.82 -19.62
N LEU A 69 -10.54 -9.78 -19.70
CA LEU A 69 -11.93 -9.86 -20.13
C LEU A 69 -12.41 -8.53 -20.71
N ASP A 70 -13.17 -8.59 -21.80
CA ASP A 70 -13.85 -7.44 -22.41
C ASP A 70 -12.97 -6.20 -22.65
N GLY A 71 -11.69 -6.41 -23.00
CA GLY A 71 -10.70 -5.35 -23.23
C GLY A 71 -10.02 -4.83 -21.96
N TYR A 72 -10.41 -5.30 -20.77
CA TYR A 72 -9.80 -4.95 -19.49
C TYR A 72 -8.78 -5.98 -19.06
N CYS A 73 -7.72 -5.51 -18.41
CA CYS A 73 -6.91 -6.33 -17.53
C CYS A 73 -7.21 -5.97 -16.08
N VAL A 74 -7.67 -6.96 -15.30
CA VAL A 74 -7.99 -6.78 -13.89
C VAL A 74 -7.02 -7.53 -13.02
N TYR A 75 -6.74 -6.94 -11.86
CA TYR A 75 -5.73 -7.38 -10.93
C TYR A 75 -6.27 -7.35 -9.50
N ALA A 76 -5.89 -8.35 -8.70
CA ALA A 76 -6.10 -8.36 -7.25
C ALA A 76 -4.82 -8.84 -6.56
N PHE A 77 -4.38 -8.11 -5.54
CA PHE A 77 -3.17 -8.38 -4.78
C PHE A 77 -3.47 -8.39 -3.28
N GLY A 78 -2.79 -9.24 -2.50
CA GLY A 78 -2.88 -9.29 -1.05
C GLY A 78 -3.96 -10.22 -0.48
N GLY A 79 -4.71 -9.75 0.51
CA GLY A 79 -5.72 -10.54 1.22
C GLY A 79 -6.96 -10.85 0.37
N ASP A 80 -7.39 -12.11 0.38
CA ASP A 80 -8.60 -12.61 -0.31
C ASP A 80 -8.66 -12.23 -1.82
N CYS A 81 -7.53 -12.38 -2.54
CA CYS A 81 -7.44 -12.08 -3.97
C CYS A 81 -8.50 -12.81 -4.80
N ASN A 82 -8.89 -14.03 -4.41
CA ASN A 82 -9.90 -14.83 -5.11
C ASN A 82 -11.28 -14.19 -5.06
N LYS A 83 -11.72 -13.69 -3.90
CA LYS A 83 -12.99 -12.96 -3.81
C LYS A 83 -12.93 -11.66 -4.60
N ASN A 84 -11.83 -10.92 -4.47
CA ASN A 84 -11.69 -9.61 -5.10
C ASN A 84 -11.61 -9.68 -6.64
N ILE A 85 -10.86 -10.64 -7.20
CA ILE A 85 -10.79 -10.81 -8.67
C ILE A 85 -12.14 -11.25 -9.24
N ARG A 86 -12.87 -12.13 -8.55
CA ARG A 86 -14.20 -12.58 -8.96
C ARG A 86 -15.22 -11.44 -8.90
N LYS A 87 -15.15 -10.59 -7.87
CA LYS A 87 -15.95 -9.37 -7.77
C LYS A 87 -15.68 -8.41 -8.94
N LEU A 88 -14.40 -8.20 -9.31
CA LEU A 88 -14.04 -7.36 -10.47
C LEU A 88 -14.58 -7.94 -11.77
N ILE A 89 -14.47 -9.27 -11.95
CA ILE A 89 -15.03 -9.97 -13.11
C ILE A 89 -16.55 -9.80 -13.19
N ASP A 90 -17.27 -10.01 -12.07
CA ASP A 90 -18.72 -9.84 -12.01
C ASP A 90 -19.12 -8.40 -12.33
N GLN A 91 -18.37 -7.42 -11.82
CA GLN A 91 -18.63 -6.01 -12.04
C GLN A 91 -18.44 -5.61 -13.52
N ILE A 92 -17.38 -6.08 -14.18
CA ILE A 92 -17.17 -5.84 -15.62
C ILE A 92 -18.25 -6.53 -16.45
N LYS A 93 -18.57 -7.81 -16.15
CA LYS A 93 -19.63 -8.54 -16.85
C LYS A 93 -21.02 -7.94 -16.67
N ALA A 94 -21.25 -7.21 -15.58
CA ALA A 94 -22.47 -6.45 -15.34
C ALA A 94 -22.54 -5.12 -16.12
N GLY A 95 -21.50 -4.78 -16.90
CA GLY A 95 -21.40 -3.51 -17.63
C GLY A 95 -20.45 -2.48 -17.01
N GLY A 96 -19.76 -2.83 -15.94
CA GLY A 96 -18.92 -1.91 -15.17
C GLY A 96 -19.74 -1.11 -14.14
N PRO A 97 -19.10 -0.19 -13.40
CA PRO A 97 -19.82 0.78 -12.59
C PRO A 97 -20.62 1.75 -13.49
N ASP A 98 -21.91 1.94 -13.18
CA ASP A 98 -22.78 2.87 -13.92
C ASP A 98 -22.33 4.34 -13.81
N GLU A 99 -21.60 4.67 -12.73
CA GLU A 99 -21.08 6.01 -12.47
C GLU A 99 -19.60 5.96 -12.12
N LEU A 100 -18.86 6.95 -12.63
CA LEU A 100 -17.48 7.19 -12.20
C LEU A 100 -17.46 7.54 -10.71
N ALA A 101 -16.47 7.02 -9.99
CA ALA A 101 -16.20 7.46 -8.63
C ALA A 101 -16.04 8.99 -8.62
N SER A 102 -16.68 9.66 -7.66
CA SER A 102 -16.74 11.13 -7.60
C SER A 102 -15.36 11.79 -7.65
N GLU A 103 -14.36 11.11 -7.10
CA GLU A 103 -12.96 11.50 -7.10
C GLU A 103 -12.35 11.48 -8.51
N ILE A 104 -12.57 10.41 -9.27
CA ILE A 104 -12.09 10.28 -10.66
C ILE A 104 -12.80 11.30 -11.54
N ARG A 105 -14.11 11.50 -11.35
CA ARG A 105 -14.85 12.56 -12.03
C ARG A 105 -14.28 13.94 -11.73
N THR A 106 -13.93 14.22 -10.48
CA THR A 106 -13.27 15.48 -10.11
C THR A 106 -11.93 15.64 -10.81
N ALA A 107 -11.15 14.56 -10.97
CA ALA A 107 -9.88 14.62 -11.69
C ALA A 107 -10.07 14.95 -13.17
N ILE A 108 -11.03 14.27 -13.81
CA ILE A 108 -11.45 14.53 -15.19
C ILE A 108 -11.91 15.99 -15.31
N ASP A 109 -12.85 16.44 -14.48
CA ASP A 109 -13.36 17.81 -14.51
C ASP A 109 -12.24 18.85 -14.35
N VAL A 110 -11.21 18.60 -13.53
CA VAL A 110 -10.11 19.56 -13.34
C VAL A 110 -9.20 19.68 -14.58
N PHE A 111 -8.97 18.59 -15.30
CA PHE A 111 -8.04 18.57 -16.44
C PHE A 111 -8.72 18.65 -17.82
N GLU A 112 -10.00 18.31 -17.91
CA GLU A 112 -10.82 18.38 -19.12
C GLU A 112 -11.76 19.60 -19.15
N ALA A 113 -11.84 20.43 -18.08
CA ALA A 113 -12.70 21.63 -18.06
C ALA A 113 -12.32 22.75 -19.04
N ASP A 114 -11.31 22.56 -19.87
CA ASP A 114 -10.91 23.54 -20.89
C ASP A 114 -11.38 23.04 -22.27
N ASP A 115 -12.58 23.46 -22.69
CA ASP A 115 -13.18 23.17 -24.01
C ASP A 115 -12.32 23.70 -25.19
N GLU A 116 -11.29 24.51 -24.92
CA GLU A 116 -10.35 25.03 -25.92
C GLU A 116 -9.12 24.14 -26.15
N LYS A 117 -8.93 23.08 -25.35
CA LYS A 117 -7.78 22.18 -25.49
C LYS A 117 -8.15 21.07 -26.45
N GLU A 118 -7.45 21.04 -27.59
CA GLU A 118 -7.49 19.94 -28.55
C GLU A 118 -7.38 18.59 -27.83
N ASP A 119 -8.13 17.60 -28.30
CA ASP A 119 -8.13 16.21 -27.80
C ASP A 119 -6.75 15.76 -27.31
N GLY A 120 -6.65 15.38 -26.02
CA GLY A 120 -5.55 14.55 -25.52
C GLY A 120 -4.27 15.28 -25.11
N GLU A 121 -4.35 16.29 -24.24
CA GLU A 121 -3.14 16.86 -23.62
C GLU A 121 -2.48 15.88 -22.64
N TYR A 122 -3.25 15.03 -21.95
CA TYR A 122 -2.75 14.10 -20.93
C TYR A 122 -2.85 12.63 -21.36
N ASP A 123 -1.78 11.87 -21.10
CA ASP A 123 -1.68 10.43 -21.41
C ASP A 123 -2.22 9.55 -20.26
N PHE A 124 -2.25 10.08 -19.04
CA PHE A 124 -2.81 9.42 -17.86
C PHE A 124 -3.27 10.43 -16.81
N GLY A 125 -4.18 10.02 -15.95
CA GLY A 125 -4.66 10.81 -14.82
C GLY A 125 -5.17 9.94 -13.68
N GLY A 126 -5.25 10.53 -12.50
CA GLY A 126 -5.71 9.84 -11.31
C GLY A 126 -5.90 10.74 -10.10
N THR A 127 -6.29 10.10 -9.00
CA THR A 127 -6.44 10.76 -7.70
C THR A 127 -5.62 10.07 -6.63
N PHE A 128 -5.17 10.83 -5.65
CA PHE A 128 -4.45 10.33 -4.50
C PHE A 128 -4.96 10.94 -3.19
N ASN A 129 -5.26 10.10 -2.21
CA ASN A 129 -5.69 10.55 -0.88
C ASN A 129 -4.58 10.36 0.14
N PHE A 130 -3.91 11.45 0.52
CA PHE A 130 -2.78 11.37 1.45
C PHE A 130 -3.24 11.00 2.88
N VAL A 131 -4.44 11.42 3.31
CA VAL A 131 -4.97 11.09 4.63
C VAL A 131 -5.31 9.60 4.74
N ARG A 132 -5.95 9.00 3.72
CA ARG A 132 -6.19 7.55 3.66
C ARG A 132 -4.88 6.78 3.59
N MET A 133 -3.87 7.29 2.88
CA MET A 133 -2.53 6.69 2.89
C MET A 133 -1.94 6.69 4.30
N LEU A 134 -1.97 7.81 5.03
CA LEU A 134 -1.50 7.88 6.41
C LEU A 134 -2.25 6.92 7.34
N ASN A 135 -3.57 6.81 7.20
CA ASN A 135 -4.36 5.82 7.93
C ASN A 135 -3.88 4.38 7.66
N MET A 136 -3.67 4.03 6.39
CA MET A 136 -3.14 2.72 6.01
C MET A 136 -1.73 2.49 6.59
N SER A 137 -0.84 3.48 6.48
CA SER A 137 0.52 3.41 7.05
C SER A 137 0.49 3.23 8.57
N SER A 138 -0.42 3.87 9.29
CA SER A 138 -0.55 3.70 10.75
C SER A 138 -0.91 2.26 11.13
N GLY A 139 -1.87 1.64 10.42
CA GLY A 139 -2.24 0.24 10.63
C GLY A 139 -1.09 -0.72 10.28
N PHE A 140 -0.33 -0.41 9.23
CA PHE A 140 0.84 -1.19 8.87
C PHE A 140 1.93 -1.12 9.93
N ILE A 141 2.27 0.08 10.43
CA ILE A 141 3.26 0.23 11.50
C ILE A 141 2.80 -0.47 12.77
N ALA A 142 1.52 -0.37 13.13
CA ALA A 142 0.97 -1.06 14.29
C ALA A 142 1.07 -2.59 14.19
N ALA A 143 0.84 -3.14 13.00
CA ALA A 143 0.93 -4.58 12.78
C ALA A 143 2.38 -5.12 12.77
N THR A 144 3.38 -4.26 12.54
CA THR A 144 4.73 -4.70 12.14
C THR A 144 5.85 -4.20 13.05
N GLY A 145 5.75 -2.98 13.56
CA GLY A 145 6.82 -2.31 14.29
C GLY A 145 6.74 -2.44 15.81
N GLY A 146 5.77 -3.20 16.35
CA GLY A 146 5.56 -3.33 17.80
C GLY A 146 5.13 -2.03 18.51
N LEU A 147 4.93 -0.96 17.74
CA LEU A 147 4.40 0.32 18.22
C LEU A 147 2.88 0.27 18.19
N GLU A 148 2.23 0.46 19.34
CA GLU A 148 0.77 0.58 19.40
C GLU A 148 0.34 1.96 18.89
N ILE A 149 0.21 2.11 17.57
CA ILE A 149 -0.28 3.33 16.95
C ILE A 149 -1.77 3.17 16.68
N LYS A 150 -2.57 4.08 17.22
CA LYS A 150 -4.01 4.08 16.95
C LYS A 150 -4.28 4.52 15.51
N PRO A 151 -5.29 3.94 14.84
CA PRO A 151 -5.76 4.47 13.58
C PRO A 151 -6.09 5.97 13.70
N LEU A 152 -5.67 6.77 12.73
CA LEU A 152 -5.92 8.22 12.79
C LEU A 152 -7.41 8.51 12.69
N ASP A 153 -8.19 7.66 11.99
CA ASP A 153 -9.65 7.74 11.83
C ASP A 153 -10.12 9.16 11.49
N LEU A 154 -9.33 9.85 10.65
CA LEU A 154 -9.64 11.20 10.22
C LEU A 154 -10.50 11.16 8.96
N PRO A 155 -11.67 11.84 8.97
CA PRO A 155 -12.46 11.96 7.77
C PRO A 155 -11.72 12.80 6.74
N THR A 156 -11.77 12.38 5.49
CA THR A 156 -11.25 13.13 4.35
C THR A 156 -12.32 13.15 3.27
N ARG A 157 -12.53 14.32 2.67
CA ARG A 157 -13.57 14.53 1.65
C ARG A 157 -12.98 15.02 0.33
N SER A 158 -11.66 15.08 0.23
CA SER A 158 -10.96 15.62 -0.93
C SER A 158 -9.74 14.77 -1.27
N ASN A 159 -9.22 14.93 -2.48
CA ASN A 159 -8.09 14.16 -2.99
C ASN A 159 -7.18 15.09 -3.78
N ILE A 160 -5.91 14.74 -3.83
CA ILE A 160 -5.01 15.25 -4.85
C ILE A 160 -5.47 14.69 -6.18
N VAL A 161 -5.53 15.54 -7.18
CA VAL A 161 -5.81 15.21 -8.56
C VAL A 161 -4.50 15.37 -9.33
N PHE A 162 -4.11 14.42 -10.16
CA PHE A 162 -2.91 14.53 -10.98
C PHE A 162 -3.12 13.97 -12.38
N ALA A 163 -2.41 14.53 -13.34
CA ALA A 163 -2.35 14.05 -14.71
C ALA A 163 -0.93 14.20 -15.24
N GLY A 164 -0.59 13.42 -16.26
CA GLY A 164 0.73 13.48 -16.85
C GLY A 164 0.75 13.15 -18.32
N ARG A 165 1.84 13.57 -18.95
CA ARG A 165 2.06 13.47 -20.39
C ARG A 165 3.52 13.33 -20.75
N SER A 166 3.80 12.74 -21.90
CA SER A 166 5.13 12.64 -22.48
C SER A 166 5.40 13.83 -23.41
N ILE A 167 6.37 14.67 -23.07
CA ILE A 167 6.85 15.79 -23.89
C ILE A 167 8.32 15.57 -24.20
N ASP A 168 8.67 15.41 -25.48
CA ASP A 168 10.05 15.19 -25.94
C ASP A 168 10.77 14.02 -25.21
N GLY A 169 10.02 12.94 -24.94
CA GLY A 169 10.54 11.77 -24.23
C GLY A 169 10.74 11.98 -22.72
N LYS A 170 10.25 13.09 -22.16
CA LYS A 170 10.24 13.38 -20.73
C LYS A 170 8.82 13.32 -20.19
N LEU A 171 8.70 12.83 -18.96
CA LEU A 171 7.44 12.82 -18.24
C LEU A 171 7.19 14.18 -17.59
N LEU A 172 6.08 14.81 -17.91
CA LEU A 172 5.51 15.95 -17.18
C LEU A 172 4.34 15.44 -16.33
N ILE A 173 4.28 15.84 -15.07
CA ILE A 173 3.16 15.57 -14.16
C ILE A 173 2.67 16.89 -13.58
N GLU A 174 1.37 17.13 -13.69
CA GLU A 174 0.68 18.29 -13.14
C GLU A 174 -0.29 17.80 -12.07
N GLY A 175 -0.39 18.57 -10.98
CA GLY A 175 -1.17 18.17 -9.82
C GLY A 175 -1.96 19.33 -9.23
N VAL A 176 -3.22 19.09 -8.93
CA VAL A 176 -4.10 20.01 -8.23
C VAL A 176 -4.36 19.47 -6.84
N LEU A 177 -3.97 20.28 -5.85
CA LEU A 177 -4.16 19.98 -4.44
C LEU A 177 -5.22 20.95 -3.88
N PRO A 178 -6.45 20.47 -3.61
CA PRO A 178 -7.49 21.32 -3.04
C PRO A 178 -7.06 21.91 -1.70
N LYS A 179 -7.36 23.20 -1.47
CA LYS A 179 -7.07 23.87 -0.20
C LYS A 179 -7.64 23.12 1.01
N GLN A 180 -8.82 22.53 0.86
CA GLN A 180 -9.41 21.68 1.89
C GLN A 180 -8.51 20.48 2.21
N HIS A 181 -7.97 19.79 1.20
CA HIS A 181 -7.11 18.62 1.41
C HIS A 181 -5.79 19.01 2.08
N LEU A 182 -5.25 20.20 1.82
CA LEU A 182 -4.08 20.72 2.55
C LEU A 182 -4.33 20.81 4.06
N LEU A 183 -5.52 21.26 4.47
CA LEU A 183 -5.89 21.33 5.88
C LEU A 183 -6.06 19.92 6.47
N GLU A 184 -6.73 19.02 5.73
CA GLU A 184 -6.86 17.61 6.13
C GLU A 184 -5.49 16.93 6.30
N ILE A 185 -4.53 17.19 5.39
CA ILE A 185 -3.16 16.66 5.47
C ILE A 185 -2.43 17.20 6.71
N ARG A 186 -2.53 18.49 7.00
CA ARG A 186 -1.91 19.08 8.18
C ARG A 186 -2.44 18.41 9.45
N ASP A 187 -3.76 18.36 9.60
CA ASP A 187 -4.40 17.80 10.79
C ASP A 187 -4.06 16.30 10.95
N ALA A 188 -3.98 15.57 9.83
CA ALA A 188 -3.54 14.18 9.83
C ALA A 188 -2.07 13.99 10.17
N GLY A 189 -1.19 14.86 9.68
CA GLY A 189 0.24 14.84 10.00
C GLY A 189 0.50 15.13 11.48
N GLU A 190 -0.19 16.12 12.06
CA GLU A 190 -0.10 16.45 13.48
C GLU A 190 -0.53 15.26 14.34
N LYS A 191 -1.72 14.70 14.08
CA LYS A 191 -2.23 13.54 14.83
C LYS A 191 -1.33 12.31 14.68
N PHE A 192 -0.82 12.06 13.47
CA PHE A 192 0.12 10.96 13.24
C PHE A 192 1.42 11.13 14.01
N GLY A 193 1.98 12.34 14.03
CA GLY A 193 3.17 12.66 14.82
C GLY A 193 2.95 12.45 16.32
N GLU A 194 1.80 12.87 16.85
CA GLU A 194 1.46 12.66 18.26
C GLU A 194 1.35 11.18 18.63
N GLU A 195 0.66 10.36 17.82
CA GLU A 195 0.51 8.93 18.08
C GLU A 195 1.82 8.17 17.93
N MET A 196 2.66 8.54 16.96
CA MET A 196 4.02 8.02 16.84
C MET A 196 4.85 8.32 18.10
N ALA A 197 4.82 9.56 18.59
CA ALA A 197 5.57 9.95 19.78
C ALA A 197 5.10 9.20 21.03
N LYS A 198 3.78 9.03 21.20
CA LYS A 198 3.21 8.22 22.30
C LYS A 198 3.65 6.76 22.21
N GLY A 199 3.52 6.14 21.03
CA GLY A 199 3.92 4.74 20.83
C GLY A 199 5.39 4.50 21.17
N VAL A 200 6.28 5.41 20.75
CA VAL A 200 7.72 5.33 21.06
C VAL A 200 7.97 5.48 22.57
N MET A 201 7.33 6.45 23.23
CA MET A 201 7.47 6.64 24.68
C MET A 201 6.98 5.42 25.47
N GLU A 202 5.83 4.84 25.10
CA GLU A 202 5.29 3.64 25.75
C GLU A 202 6.21 2.43 25.58
N MET A 203 6.79 2.24 24.39
CA MET A 203 7.78 1.20 24.14
C MET A 203 9.02 1.38 25.02
N GLN A 204 9.56 2.59 25.11
CA GLN A 204 10.72 2.90 25.96
C GLN A 204 10.42 2.65 27.45
N MET A 205 9.23 3.01 27.93
CA MET A 205 8.82 2.71 29.31
C MET A 205 8.71 1.21 29.57
N LYS A 206 8.08 0.45 28.66
CA LYS A 206 7.99 -1.02 28.75
C LYS A 206 9.38 -1.68 28.79
N GLU A 207 10.34 -1.17 28.01
CA GLU A 207 11.73 -1.66 28.05
C GLU A 207 12.44 -1.36 29.38
N LEU A 208 12.24 -0.17 29.94
CA LEU A 208 12.82 0.21 31.23
C LEU A 208 12.26 -0.66 32.37
N GLU A 209 10.95 -0.85 32.42
CA GLU A 209 10.29 -1.72 33.40
C GLU A 209 10.78 -3.17 33.30
N LYS A 210 10.97 -3.69 32.07
CA LYS A 210 11.52 -5.02 31.84
C LYS A 210 12.94 -5.15 32.39
N LYS A 211 13.81 -4.17 32.11
CA LYS A 211 15.19 -4.15 32.62
C LYS A 211 15.25 -4.08 34.15
N GLU A 212 14.35 -3.30 34.78
CA GLU A 212 14.26 -3.23 36.24
C GLU A 212 13.81 -4.55 36.87
N MET A 213 12.84 -5.24 36.26
CA MET A 213 12.38 -6.56 36.71
C MET A 213 13.47 -7.63 36.57
N GLU A 214 14.22 -7.63 35.46
CA GLU A 214 15.34 -8.56 35.25
C GLU A 214 16.48 -8.33 36.24
N LYS A 215 16.77 -7.07 36.56
CA LYS A 215 17.76 -6.71 37.58
C LYS A 215 17.34 -7.22 38.97
N LYS A 216 16.08 -7.02 39.38
CA LYS A 216 15.55 -7.53 40.65
C LYS A 216 15.62 -9.06 40.76
N LYS A 217 15.27 -9.79 39.69
CA LYS A 217 15.38 -11.27 39.66
C LYS A 217 16.82 -11.77 39.81
N THR A 218 17.80 -11.01 39.31
CA THR A 218 19.21 -11.39 39.40
C THR A 218 19.78 -11.08 40.79
N GLU A 219 19.30 -10.00 41.44
CA GLU A 219 19.68 -9.60 42.80
C GLU A 219 19.01 -10.43 43.90
N GLU A 220 17.86 -11.07 43.64
CA GLU A 220 17.16 -11.99 44.55
C GLU A 220 17.63 -13.47 44.45
N SER A 221 18.57 -13.77 43.55
CA SER A 221 19.20 -15.10 43.43
C SER A 221 20.62 -15.24 44.05
N PRO A 222 21.02 -14.61 45.18
CA PRO A 222 22.28 -14.92 45.83
C PRO A 222 22.06 -16.01 46.90
N GLY A 223 22.43 -17.26 46.57
CA GLY A 223 22.65 -18.30 47.57
C GLY A 223 21.89 -19.61 47.33
N SER A 224 22.45 -20.45 46.47
CA SER A 224 22.42 -21.91 46.65
C SER A 224 23.75 -22.36 47.24
#